data_AF-A0A822ZNM8-F1
#
_entry.id   AF-A0A822ZNM8-F1
#
_cell.length_a   1.000
_cell.length_b   1.000
_cell.length_c   1.000
_cell.angle_alpha   90.00
_cell.angle_beta   90.00
_cell.angle_gamma   90.00
#
_symmetry.space_group_name_H-M   'P 1'
#
loop_
_entity.id
_entity.type
_entity.pdbx_description
1 polymer ?
#
loop_
_entity_poly.entity_id
_entity_poly.type
_entity_poly.pdbx_seq_one_letter_code
_entity_poly.pdbx_strand_id
1 'polypeptide(L)'
;MIGEPADPFATPLEILPEWYFFPVFQILRTVPNKLLGVLLMVSVPAGLLTVPFLENVNKFQNPFRRPVATTVFLIGIAVALWLGIGAPRLYCKYAVTNNPAKVIGIRPNTIPNRKTSIISICLKKEKREVISIPKY
;
A
#
# COMPACT_ATOMS: atom_id res chain seq x y z
N MET A 1 2.90 -4.78 28.65
CA MET A 1 3.18 -4.30 27.28
C MET A 1 2.19 -4.99 26.36
N ILE A 2 1.40 -4.25 25.58
CA ILE A 2 0.36 -4.82 24.72
C ILE A 2 1.02 -5.16 23.37
N GLY A 3 1.37 -6.43 23.19
CA GLY A 3 2.01 -6.99 21.99
C GLY A 3 2.78 -8.26 22.34
N GLU A 4 2.86 -9.21 21.41
CA GLU A 4 3.74 -10.37 21.54
C GLU A 4 5.21 -9.91 21.47
N PRO A 5 6.12 -10.52 22.24
CA PRO A 5 7.54 -10.19 22.16
C PRO A 5 8.06 -10.46 20.75
N ALA A 6 8.93 -9.56 20.24
CA ALA A 6 9.50 -9.70 18.91
C ALA A 6 10.39 -10.97 18.83
N ASP A 7 10.06 -11.87 17.92
CA ASP A 7 10.86 -13.05 17.60
C ASP A 7 11.52 -12.87 16.22
N PRO A 8 12.86 -12.83 16.13
CA PRO A 8 13.58 -12.63 14.87
C PRO A 8 13.43 -13.80 13.88
N PHE A 9 13.03 -14.99 14.34
CA PHE A 9 12.87 -16.18 13.50
C PHE A 9 11.44 -16.39 13.02
N ALA A 10 10.46 -15.66 13.57
CA ALA A 10 9.06 -15.79 13.23
C ALA A 10 8.50 -14.51 12.59
N THR A 11 8.34 -14.53 11.25
CA THR A 11 7.65 -13.44 10.55
C THR A 11 6.13 -13.55 10.74
N PRO A 12 5.43 -12.49 11.21
CA PRO A 12 3.99 -12.47 11.25
C PRO A 12 3.40 -12.44 9.83
N LEU A 13 2.15 -12.88 9.71
CA LEU A 13 1.45 -12.97 8.43
C LEU A 13 1.03 -11.62 7.86
N GLU A 14 0.98 -10.59 8.69
CA GLU A 14 0.58 -9.24 8.35
C GLU A 14 1.64 -8.24 8.82
N ILE A 15 2.48 -7.81 7.89
CA ILE A 15 3.51 -6.77 8.05
C ILE A 15 3.12 -5.64 7.12
N LEU A 16 2.25 -4.76 7.62
CA LEU A 16 1.94 -3.49 6.99
C LEU A 16 2.50 -2.34 7.81
N PRO A 17 3.06 -1.32 7.17
CA PRO A 17 3.46 -0.10 7.85
C PRO A 17 2.21 0.72 8.22
N GLU A 18 2.43 1.93 8.74
CA GLU A 18 1.34 2.86 8.99
C GLU A 18 0.71 3.39 7.69
N TRP A 19 -0.53 3.87 7.79
CA TRP A 19 -1.41 4.18 6.66
C TRP A 19 -0.87 5.23 5.69
N TYR A 20 -0.11 6.21 6.18
CA TYR A 20 0.48 7.27 5.35
C TYR A 20 1.67 6.76 4.51
N PHE A 21 2.27 5.62 4.87
CA PHE A 21 3.34 5.00 4.09
C PHE A 21 2.82 4.06 3.00
N PHE A 22 1.52 3.75 2.93
CA PHE A 22 0.97 2.81 1.96
C PHE A 22 1.31 3.10 0.48
N PRO A 23 1.27 4.36 -0.01
CA PRO A 23 1.59 4.64 -1.42
C PRO A 23 3.06 4.34 -1.75
N VAL A 24 3.97 4.77 -0.87
CA VAL A 24 5.42 4.57 -1.00
C VAL A 24 5.76 3.08 -0.90
N PHE A 25 5.09 2.41 0.04
CA PHE A 25 5.19 0.99 0.28
C PHE A 25 4.76 0.17 -0.97
N GLN A 26 3.67 0.57 -1.64
CA GLN A 26 3.21 -0.07 -2.88
C GLN A 26 4.21 0.10 -4.04
N ILE A 27 4.85 1.27 -4.17
CA ILE A 27 5.88 1.52 -5.18
C ILE A 27 7.05 0.54 -5.00
N LEU A 28 7.48 0.28 -3.78
CA LEU A 28 8.60 -0.62 -3.49
C LEU A 28 8.34 -2.08 -3.89
N ARG A 29 7.08 -2.56 -3.77
CA ARG A 29 6.71 -3.94 -4.14
C ARG A 29 6.40 -4.12 -5.63
N THR A 30 5.99 -3.04 -6.31
CA THR A 30 5.57 -3.10 -7.71
C THR A 30 6.73 -3.01 -8.68
N VAL A 31 7.83 -2.36 -8.29
CA VAL A 31 9.02 -2.21 -9.11
C VAL A 31 9.99 -3.37 -8.84
N PRO A 32 10.32 -4.22 -9.83
CA PRO A 32 11.21 -5.36 -9.63
C PRO A 32 12.68 -4.95 -9.42
N ASN A 33 13.07 -3.76 -9.91
CA ASN A 33 14.42 -3.23 -9.74
C ASN A 33 14.53 -2.43 -8.43
N LYS A 34 15.44 -2.86 -7.54
CA LYS A 34 15.68 -2.25 -6.23
C LYS A 34 16.11 -0.78 -6.32
N LEU A 35 16.92 -0.41 -7.31
CA LEU A 35 17.41 0.97 -7.45
C LEU A 35 16.31 1.93 -7.90
N LEU A 36 15.48 1.51 -8.87
CA LEU A 36 14.40 2.33 -9.40
C LEU A 36 13.30 2.56 -8.35
N GLY A 37 13.00 1.56 -7.52
CA GLY A 37 12.04 1.71 -6.41
C GLY A 37 12.47 2.78 -5.40
N VAL A 38 13.75 2.77 -4.98
CA VAL A 38 14.29 3.78 -4.05
C VAL A 38 14.32 5.17 -4.69
N LEU A 39 14.69 5.26 -5.97
CA LEU A 39 14.72 6.53 -6.69
C LEU A 39 13.31 7.16 -6.77
N LEU A 40 12.27 6.34 -7.01
CA LEU A 40 10.88 6.79 -7.01
C LEU A 40 10.42 7.26 -5.63
N MET A 41 10.84 6.59 -4.54
CA MET A 41 10.53 7.07 -3.18
C MET A 41 11.09 8.47 -2.93
N VAL A 42 12.34 8.71 -3.32
CA VAL A 42 13.01 10.02 -3.14
C VAL A 42 12.43 11.08 -4.09
N SER A 43 11.93 10.67 -5.26
CA SER A 43 11.31 11.59 -6.22
C SER A 43 10.06 12.29 -5.69
N VAL A 44 9.32 11.69 -4.73
CA VAL A 44 8.11 12.29 -4.15
C VAL A 44 8.43 13.59 -3.36
N PRO A 45 9.28 13.58 -2.32
CA PRO A 45 9.64 14.80 -1.61
C PRO A 45 10.50 15.75 -2.48
N ALA A 46 11.38 15.22 -3.33
CA ALA A 46 12.18 16.05 -4.23
C ALA A 46 11.31 16.82 -5.23
N GLY A 47 10.30 16.17 -5.82
CA GLY A 47 9.33 16.80 -6.71
C GLY A 47 8.53 17.89 -6.00
N LEU A 48 8.07 17.64 -4.77
CA LEU A 48 7.38 18.65 -3.96
C LEU A 48 8.25 19.90 -3.71
N LEU A 49 9.55 19.72 -3.50
CA LEU A 49 10.50 20.81 -3.31
C LEU A 49 10.66 21.67 -4.59
N THR A 50 10.50 21.05 -5.77
CA THR A 50 10.58 21.78 -7.06
C THR A 50 9.32 22.57 -7.42
N VAL A 51 8.17 22.30 -6.80
CA VAL A 51 6.88 22.97 -7.07
C VAL A 51 6.95 24.50 -7.02
N PRO A 52 7.48 25.15 -5.96
CA PRO A 52 7.52 26.62 -5.91
C PRO A 52 8.36 27.26 -7.02
N PHE A 53 9.37 26.56 -7.53
CA PHE A 53 10.21 27.05 -8.62
C PHE A 53 9.49 26.96 -9.98
N LEU A 54 8.72 25.89 -10.19
CA LEU A 54 7.94 25.68 -11.42
C LEU A 54 6.69 26.57 -11.47
N GLU A 55 6.02 26.79 -10.33
CA GLU A 55 4.80 27.59 -10.25
C GLU A 55 5.05 29.10 -10.17
N ASN A 56 6.31 29.54 -10.12
CA ASN A 56 6.69 30.95 -10.05
C ASN A 56 6.33 31.74 -11.32
N VAL A 57 5.97 31.04 -12.42
CA VAL A 57 5.56 31.66 -13.69
C VAL A 57 4.26 32.48 -13.55
N ASN A 58 3.40 32.14 -12.58
CA ASN A 58 2.09 32.80 -12.43
C ASN A 58 1.97 33.50 -11.08
N LYS A 59 1.42 34.73 -11.02
CA LYS A 59 1.31 35.50 -9.75
C LYS A 59 0.05 35.16 -8.94
N PHE A 60 -0.96 34.58 -9.57
CA PHE A 60 -2.25 34.32 -8.92
C PHE A 60 -2.16 33.20 -7.89
N GLN A 61 -2.67 33.40 -6.67
CA GLN A 61 -2.69 32.35 -5.62
C GLN A 61 -4.00 31.52 -5.63
N ASN A 62 -5.04 32.02 -6.28
CA ASN A 62 -6.35 31.36 -6.30
C ASN A 62 -6.32 30.09 -7.19
N PRO A 63 -6.68 28.89 -6.67
CA PRO A 63 -6.71 27.65 -7.44
C PRO A 63 -7.59 27.73 -8.70
N PHE A 64 -8.73 28.44 -8.63
CA PHE A 64 -9.62 28.62 -9.78
C PHE A 64 -8.99 29.42 -10.93
N ARG A 65 -7.98 30.25 -10.65
CA ARG A 65 -7.22 31.00 -11.67
C ARG A 65 -5.97 30.23 -12.16
N ARG A 66 -5.73 29.02 -11.65
CA ARG A 66 -4.65 28.12 -12.05
C ARG A 66 -5.22 26.73 -12.37
N PRO A 67 -6.02 26.58 -13.44
CA PRO A 67 -6.67 25.31 -13.75
C PRO A 67 -5.65 24.20 -14.00
N VAL A 68 -4.56 24.48 -14.71
CA VAL A 68 -3.53 23.47 -15.04
C VAL A 68 -2.85 22.91 -13.79
N ALA A 69 -2.33 23.77 -12.91
CA ALA A 69 -1.67 23.34 -11.67
C ALA A 69 -2.64 22.58 -10.75
N THR A 70 -3.88 23.05 -10.66
CA THR A 70 -4.93 22.41 -9.86
C THR A 70 -5.27 21.02 -10.39
N THR A 71 -5.41 20.85 -11.71
CA THR A 71 -5.66 19.53 -12.32
C THR A 71 -4.49 18.56 -12.07
N VAL A 72 -3.24 18.99 -12.24
CA VAL A 72 -2.06 18.15 -11.97
C VAL A 72 -2.01 17.71 -10.50
N PHE A 73 -2.29 18.63 -9.57
CA PHE A 73 -2.36 18.31 -8.15
C PHE A 73 -3.47 17.29 -7.83
N LEU A 74 -4.66 17.46 -8.40
CA LEU A 74 -5.77 16.51 -8.22
C LEU A 74 -5.46 15.12 -8.79
N ILE A 75 -4.79 15.05 -9.94
CA ILE A 75 -4.31 13.78 -10.51
C ILE A 75 -3.29 13.14 -9.56
N GLY A 76 -2.36 13.92 -9.00
CA GLY A 76 -1.38 13.43 -8.01
C GLY A 76 -2.06 12.83 -6.77
N ILE A 77 -3.09 13.48 -6.23
CA ILE A 77 -3.90 12.94 -5.13
C ILE A 77 -4.60 11.64 -5.55
N ALA A 78 -5.23 11.62 -6.72
CA ALA A 78 -5.93 10.43 -7.21
C ALA A 78 -4.98 9.22 -7.35
N VAL A 79 -3.77 9.43 -7.86
CA VAL A 79 -2.74 8.39 -7.98
C VAL A 79 -2.25 7.93 -6.60
N ALA A 80 -2.02 8.85 -5.66
CA ALA A 80 -1.61 8.49 -4.30
C ALA A 80 -2.67 7.65 -3.57
N LEU A 81 -3.96 8.01 -3.73
CA LEU A 81 -5.09 7.24 -3.19
C LEU A 81 -5.20 5.86 -3.85
N TRP A 82 -5.05 5.79 -5.17
CA TRP A 82 -5.07 4.52 -5.90
C TRP A 82 -3.97 3.56 -5.42
N LEU A 83 -2.75 4.06 -5.27
CA LEU A 83 -1.62 3.29 -4.74
C LEU A 83 -1.84 2.86 -3.28
N GLY A 84 -2.38 3.75 -2.45
CA GLY A 84 -2.70 3.46 -1.05
C GLY A 84 -3.74 2.34 -0.89
N ILE A 85 -4.78 2.35 -1.72
CA ILE A 85 -5.81 1.29 -1.75
C ILE A 85 -5.23 -0.04 -2.30
N GLY A 86 -4.27 0.03 -3.23
CA GLY A 86 -3.63 -1.14 -3.84
C GLY A 86 -2.67 -1.90 -2.90
N ALA A 87 -2.06 -1.22 -1.93
CA ALA A 87 -1.07 -1.78 -1.00
C ALA A 87 -1.56 -3.03 -0.21
N PRO A 88 -2.72 -3.01 0.46
CA PRO A 88 -3.22 -4.17 1.19
C PRO A 88 -3.66 -5.32 0.28
N ARG A 89 -4.14 -5.02 -0.94
CA ARG A 89 -4.59 -6.02 -1.91
C ARG A 89 -3.43 -6.86 -2.45
N LEU A 90 -2.34 -6.20 -2.83
CA LEU A 90 -1.14 -6.91 -3.30
C LEU A 90 -0.52 -7.73 -2.15
N TYR A 91 -0.46 -7.17 -0.94
CA TYR A 91 0.10 -7.87 0.22
C TYR A 91 -0.56 -9.23 0.46
N CYS A 92 -1.89 -9.23 0.48
CA CYS A 92 -2.69 -10.42 0.69
C CYS A 92 -2.38 -11.51 -0.35
N LYS A 93 -2.28 -11.12 -1.63
CA LYS A 93 -1.95 -12.05 -2.73
C LYS A 93 -0.55 -12.66 -2.58
N TYR A 94 0.44 -11.84 -2.20
CA TYR A 94 1.81 -12.32 -1.96
C TYR A 94 1.91 -13.24 -0.74
N ALA A 95 1.20 -12.95 0.35
CA ALA A 95 1.22 -13.76 1.56
C ALA A 95 0.63 -15.17 1.31
N VAL A 96 -0.47 -15.23 0.57
CA VAL A 96 -1.13 -16.49 0.16
C VAL A 96 -0.23 -17.36 -0.72
N THR A 97 0.46 -16.75 -1.68
CA THR A 97 1.29 -17.49 -2.66
C THR A 97 2.54 -18.08 -2.02
N ASN A 98 3.21 -17.34 -1.13
CA ASN A 98 4.52 -17.75 -0.59
C ASN A 98 4.43 -18.62 0.68
N ASN A 99 3.32 -18.58 1.42
CA ASN A 99 3.15 -19.41 2.62
C ASN A 99 1.71 -19.97 2.75
N PRO A 100 1.28 -20.84 1.82
CA PRO A 100 -0.07 -21.36 1.80
C PRO A 100 -0.39 -22.20 3.05
N ALA A 101 0.58 -22.94 3.57
CA ALA A 101 0.42 -23.79 4.76
C ALA A 101 0.03 -22.98 6.01
N LYS A 102 0.66 -21.82 6.22
CA LYS A 102 0.36 -20.95 7.36
C LYS A 102 -1.00 -20.24 7.22
N VAL A 103 -1.50 -20.02 6.00
CA VAL A 103 -2.83 -19.44 5.72
C VAL A 103 -3.95 -20.49 5.82
N ILE A 104 -3.70 -21.72 5.38
CA ILE A 104 -4.66 -22.83 5.46
C ILE A 104 -4.92 -23.21 6.93
N GLY A 105 -3.88 -23.26 7.76
CA GLY A 105 -3.96 -23.59 9.19
C GLY A 105 -4.67 -22.55 10.08
N ILE A 106 -4.98 -21.36 9.57
CA ILE A 106 -5.73 -20.33 10.33
C ILE A 106 -7.19 -20.77 10.46
N ARG A 107 -7.61 -21.18 11.67
CA ARG A 107 -9.03 -21.41 11.97
C ARG A 107 -9.83 -20.12 11.76
N PRO A 108 -11.03 -20.18 11.14
CA PRO A 108 -11.82 -19.00 10.82
C PRO A 108 -12.26 -18.18 12.04
N ASN A 109 -12.26 -18.77 13.24
CA ASN A 109 -12.64 -18.13 14.51
C ASN A 109 -11.49 -17.39 15.21
N THR A 110 -10.25 -17.49 14.74
CA THR A 110 -9.11 -16.73 15.30
C THR A 110 -8.87 -15.40 14.59
N ILE A 111 -9.62 -15.10 13.52
CA ILE A 111 -9.58 -13.80 12.86
C ILE A 111 -10.29 -12.82 13.80
N PRO A 112 -9.58 -11.85 14.42
CA PRO A 112 -10.21 -10.96 15.38
C PRO A 112 -11.31 -10.16 14.66
N ASN A 113 -12.55 -10.32 15.15
CA ASN A 113 -13.75 -9.60 14.71
C ASN A 113 -13.71 -8.11 15.09
N ARG A 114 -12.55 -7.61 15.55
CA ARG A 114 -12.41 -6.29 16.14
C ARG A 114 -11.56 -5.42 15.22
N LYS A 115 -12.29 -4.59 14.47
CA LYS A 115 -11.87 -3.57 13.49
C LYS A 115 -11.75 -4.08 12.06
N THR A 116 -12.74 -3.64 11.29
CA THR A 116 -12.85 -3.52 9.83
C THR A 116 -11.59 -2.91 9.18
N SER A 117 -10.49 -3.66 9.20
CA SER A 117 -9.35 -3.38 8.33
C SER A 117 -9.65 -3.99 6.96
N ILE A 118 -9.52 -3.20 5.90
CA ILE A 118 -9.64 -3.62 4.49
C ILE A 118 -8.82 -4.90 4.21
N ILE A 119 -7.77 -5.11 5.01
CA ILE A 119 -6.86 -6.25 4.97
C ILE A 119 -7.53 -7.56 5.40
N SER A 120 -8.33 -7.57 6.47
CA SER A 120 -9.09 -8.76 6.92
C SER A 120 -10.15 -9.19 5.92
N ILE A 121 -10.81 -8.23 5.26
CA ILE A 121 -11.77 -8.49 4.17
C ILE A 121 -11.03 -9.08 2.96
N CYS A 122 -9.87 -8.52 2.62
CA CYS A 122 -9.03 -9.04 1.53
C CYS A 122 -8.55 -10.47 1.80
N LEU A 123 -8.05 -10.77 3.01
CA LEU A 123 -7.63 -12.11 3.43
C LEU A 123 -8.79 -13.11 3.39
N LYS A 124 -9.98 -12.71 3.84
CA LYS A 124 -11.19 -13.54 3.78
C LYS A 124 -11.62 -13.85 2.34
N LYS A 125 -11.52 -12.86 1.45
CA LYS A 125 -11.89 -12.99 0.03
C LYS A 125 -10.91 -13.88 -0.74
N GLU A 126 -9.62 -13.64 -0.58
CA GLU A 126 -8.56 -14.41 -1.26
C GLU A 126 -8.51 -15.87 -0.76
N LYS A 127 -8.68 -16.12 0.56
CA LYS A 127 -8.73 -17.50 1.09
C LYS A 127 -9.86 -18.33 0.46
N ARG A 128 -11.02 -17.72 0.14
CA ARG A 128 -12.10 -18.42 -0.56
C ARG A 128 -11.70 -18.82 -1.98
N GLU A 129 -10.97 -17.98 -2.71
CA GLU A 129 -10.48 -18.29 -4.06
C GLU A 129 -9.41 -19.40 -4.05
N VAL A 130 -8.58 -19.47 -3.01
CA VAL A 130 -7.53 -20.51 -2.89
C VAL A 130 -8.11 -21.88 -2.55
N ILE A 131 -9.13 -21.95 -1.70
CA ILE A 131 -9.79 -23.22 -1.36
C ILE A 131 -10.53 -23.82 -2.58
N SER A 132 -10.93 -22.98 -3.55
CA SER A 132 -11.55 -23.41 -4.80
C SER A 132 -10.58 -23.86 -5.90
N ILE A 133 -9.25 -23.81 -5.68
CA ILE A 133 -8.29 -24.32 -6.67
C ILE A 133 -8.34 -25.86 -6.58
N PRO A 134 -8.72 -26.58 -7.66
CA PRO A 134 -8.68 -28.04 -7.65
C PRO A 134 -7.25 -28.48 -7.38
N LYS A 135 -7.05 -29.30 -6.34
CA LYS A 135 -5.80 -30.03 -6.16
C LYS A 135 -5.74 -31.06 -7.27
N TYR A 136 -4.89 -30.81 -8.27
CA TYR A 136 -4.42 -31.84 -9.19
C TYR A 136 -3.42 -32.73 -8.43
#